data_AF-A0A521W1N0-F1
#
_entry.id   AF-A0A521W1N0-F1
#
_cell.length_a   1.000
_cell.length_b   1.000
_cell.length_c   1.000
_cell.angle_alpha   90.00
_cell.angle_beta   90.00
_cell.angle_gamma   90.00
#
_symmetry.space_group_name_H-M   'P 1'
#
loop_
_entity.id
_entity.type
_entity.pdbx_description
1 polymer ?
#
loop_
_entity_poly.entity_id
_entity_poly.type
_entity_poly.pdbx_seq_one_letter_code
_entity_poly.pdbx_strand_id
1 'polypeptide(L)'
;MAFKTNFPRKTALELALRTGESVSFCEKCLIGQRQPGAAMLSALLRSDIGRTVLTALMAGSDAAWWREFSRQLELAALARQQAELQRTAEANRERLMRALAGEGAAS
;
A
#
# COMPACT_ATOMS: atom_id res chain seq x y z
N MET A 1 -27.27 11.72 -7.67
CA MET A 1 -26.72 11.46 -6.32
C MET A 1 -25.20 11.26 -6.41
N ALA A 2 -24.41 12.34 -6.53
CA ALA A 2 -22.95 12.27 -6.71
C ALA A 2 -22.20 11.62 -5.52
N PHE A 3 -22.80 11.65 -4.32
CA PHE A 3 -22.19 11.09 -3.11
C PHE A 3 -22.02 9.56 -3.13
N LYS A 4 -23.00 8.80 -3.65
CA LYS A 4 -22.89 7.33 -3.77
C LYS A 4 -21.84 6.89 -4.79
N THR A 5 -21.56 7.73 -5.78
CA THR A 5 -20.56 7.48 -6.83
C THR A 5 -19.13 7.76 -6.34
N ASN A 6 -18.96 8.76 -5.47
CA ASN A 6 -17.64 9.14 -4.92
C ASN A 6 -17.24 8.37 -3.65
N PHE A 7 -18.21 7.76 -2.95
CA PHE A 7 -17.97 6.90 -1.79
C PHE A 7 -18.64 5.54 -2.02
N PRO A 8 -18.13 4.72 -2.96
CA PRO A 8 -18.84 3.55 -3.48
C PRO A 8 -19.04 2.45 -2.43
N ARG A 9 -18.26 2.45 -1.34
CA ARG A 9 -18.36 1.46 -0.26
C ARG A 9 -18.25 2.14 1.09
N LYS A 10 -19.21 1.89 1.98
CA LYS A 10 -19.14 2.35 3.38
C LYS A 10 -17.96 1.66 4.06
N THR A 11 -17.06 2.40 4.71
CA THR A 11 -15.86 1.85 5.38
C THR A 11 -16.16 0.66 6.29
N ALA A 12 -17.29 0.69 6.99
CA ALA A 12 -17.74 -0.42 7.83
C ALA A 12 -18.07 -1.70 7.04
N LEU A 13 -18.59 -1.58 5.82
CA LEU A 13 -18.85 -2.71 4.95
C LEU A 13 -17.55 -3.34 4.45
N GLU A 14 -16.58 -2.52 4.06
CA GLU A 14 -15.25 -3.00 3.66
C GLU A 14 -14.54 -3.74 4.80
N LEU A 15 -14.72 -3.24 6.03
CA LEU A 15 -14.18 -3.87 7.22
C LEU A 15 -14.88 -5.20 7.51
N ALA A 16 -16.20 -5.25 7.41
CA ALA A 16 -16.98 -6.48 7.55
C ALA A 16 -16.55 -7.54 6.52
N LEU A 17 -16.38 -7.15 5.25
CA LEU A 17 -15.92 -8.04 4.19
C LEU A 17 -14.53 -8.65 4.47
N ARG A 18 -13.61 -7.87 5.06
CA ARG A 18 -12.25 -8.35 5.39
C ARG A 18 -12.18 -9.17 6.66
N THR A 19 -13.10 -8.95 7.60
CA THR A 19 -13.00 -9.50 8.96
C THR A 19 -14.01 -10.60 9.25
N GLY A 20 -15.08 -10.71 8.46
CA GLY A 20 -16.21 -11.61 8.73
C GLY A 20 -17.12 -11.10 9.86
N GLU A 21 -16.81 -9.95 10.46
CA GLU A 21 -17.62 -9.33 11.50
C GLU A 21 -18.88 -8.68 10.93
N SER A 22 -19.89 -8.47 11.78
CA SER A 22 -21.09 -7.74 11.36
C SER A 22 -20.78 -6.26 11.06
N VAL A 23 -21.48 -5.68 10.08
CA VAL A 23 -21.34 -4.25 9.73
C VAL A 23 -21.58 -3.35 10.95
N SER A 24 -22.58 -3.66 11.79
CA SER A 24 -22.86 -2.88 13.01
C SER A 24 -21.70 -2.92 14.01
N PHE A 25 -21.02 -4.06 14.14
CA PHE A 25 -19.82 -4.17 14.98
C PHE A 25 -18.68 -3.33 14.42
N CYS A 26 -18.45 -3.38 13.10
CA CYS A 26 -17.46 -2.56 12.43
C CYS A 26 -17.75 -1.06 12.56
N GLU A 27 -19.01 -0.62 12.44
CA GLU A 27 -19.41 0.77 12.68
C GLU A 27 -19.06 1.21 14.10
N LYS A 28 -19.38 0.40 15.11
CA LYS A 28 -19.04 0.68 16.51
C LYS A 28 -17.54 0.76 16.75
N CYS A 29 -16.74 -0.05 16.05
CA CYS A 29 -15.28 0.04 16.13
C CYS A 29 -14.76 1.33 15.50
N LEU A 30 -15.27 1.72 14.33
CA LEU A 30 -14.84 2.92 13.61
C LEU A 30 -15.13 4.22 14.39
N ILE A 31 -16.19 4.24 15.19
CA ILE A 31 -16.53 5.40 16.05
C ILE A 31 -15.93 5.29 17.46
N GLY A 32 -15.11 4.27 17.74
CA GLY A 32 -14.45 4.09 19.04
C GLY A 32 -15.34 3.58 20.17
N GLN A 33 -16.60 3.24 19.91
CA GLN A 33 -17.50 2.66 20.92
C GLN A 33 -17.13 1.20 21.28
N ARG A 34 -16.41 0.51 20.40
CA ARG A 34 -15.86 -0.83 20.65
C ARG A 34 -14.42 -0.91 20.19
N GLN A 35 -13.64 -1.75 20.86
CA GLN A 35 -12.29 -2.09 20.43
C GLN A 35 -12.32 -3.34 19.54
N PRO A 36 -11.48 -3.40 18.50
CA PRO A 36 -11.34 -4.60 17.68
C PRO A 36 -10.73 -5.73 18.53
N GLY A 37 -11.38 -6.90 18.53
CA GLY A 37 -10.87 -8.09 19.22
C GLY A 37 -9.71 -8.75 18.46
N ALA A 38 -9.04 -9.71 19.11
CA ALA A 38 -7.92 -10.44 18.53
C ALA A 38 -8.29 -11.17 17.21
N ALA A 39 -9.53 -11.68 17.10
CA ALA A 39 -10.02 -12.33 15.88
C ALA A 39 -10.09 -11.35 14.71
N MET A 40 -10.68 -10.17 14.93
CA MET A 40 -10.77 -9.11 13.95
C MET A 40 -9.39 -8.63 13.50
N LEU A 41 -8.47 -8.39 14.46
CA LEU A 41 -7.09 -8.01 14.14
C LEU A 41 -6.35 -9.08 13.34
N SER A 42 -6.54 -10.36 13.69
CA SER A 42 -5.94 -11.49 12.96
C SER A 42 -6.46 -11.57 11.52
N ALA A 43 -7.75 -11.34 11.30
CA ALA A 43 -8.33 -11.30 9.96
C ALA A 43 -7.76 -10.13 9.15
N LEU A 44 -7.64 -8.94 9.75
CA LEU A 44 -7.04 -7.78 9.11
C LEU A 44 -5.57 -8.00 8.73
N LEU A 45 -4.77 -8.60 9.62
CA LEU A 45 -3.37 -8.92 9.35
C LEU A 45 -3.17 -9.92 8.20
N ARG A 46 -4.16 -10.77 7.94
CA ARG A 46 -4.15 -11.74 6.82
C ARG A 46 -4.72 -11.18 5.51
N SER A 47 -5.30 -9.99 5.53
CA SER A 47 -5.92 -9.36 4.37
C SER A 47 -4.90 -8.62 3.49
N ASP A 48 -5.36 -8.08 2.36
CA ASP A 48 -4.62 -7.22 1.45
C ASP A 48 -4.01 -5.98 2.13
N ILE A 49 -4.64 -5.50 3.22
CA ILE A 49 -4.17 -4.35 4.00
C ILE A 49 -3.35 -4.73 5.24
N GLY A 50 -3.01 -6.02 5.42
CA GLY A 50 -2.37 -6.53 6.64
C GLY A 50 -1.06 -5.81 7.00
N ARG A 51 -0.26 -5.43 6.00
CA ARG A 51 0.97 -4.64 6.23
C ARG A 51 0.67 -3.24 6.79
N THR A 52 -0.34 -2.57 6.28
CA THR A 52 -0.75 -1.24 6.75
C THR A 52 -1.20 -1.33 8.21
N VAL A 53 -1.99 -2.36 8.52
CA VAL A 53 -2.49 -2.62 9.88
C VAL A 53 -1.33 -2.93 10.83
N LEU A 54 -0.40 -3.83 10.44
CA LEU A 54 0.77 -4.15 11.25
C LEU A 54 1.63 -2.90 11.53
N THR A 55 1.89 -2.09 10.50
CA THR A 55 2.64 -0.84 10.65
C THR A 55 1.97 0.11 11.64
N ALA A 56 0.64 0.25 11.58
CA ALA A 56 -0.11 1.10 12.49
C ALA A 56 -0.07 0.57 13.94
N LEU A 57 -0.18 -0.75 14.13
CA LEU A 57 -0.08 -1.39 15.46
C LEU A 57 1.31 -1.25 16.07
N MET A 58 2.35 -1.30 15.24
CA MET A 58 3.75 -1.20 15.65
C MET A 58 4.27 0.24 15.69
N ALA A 59 3.40 1.24 15.49
CA ALA A 59 3.79 2.65 15.51
C ALA A 59 4.42 3.02 16.87
N GLY A 60 5.65 3.56 16.82
CA GLY A 60 6.42 3.89 18.01
C GLY A 60 7.02 2.70 18.76
N SER A 61 6.95 1.48 18.22
CA SER A 61 7.59 0.31 18.83
C SER A 61 9.10 0.30 18.56
N ASP A 62 9.89 0.18 19.63
CA ASP A 62 11.35 -0.01 19.57
C ASP A 62 11.77 -1.49 19.60
N ALA A 63 10.85 -2.43 19.36
CA ALA A 63 11.17 -3.84 19.33
C ALA A 63 12.25 -4.13 18.26
N ALA A 64 13.33 -4.80 18.65
CA ALA A 64 14.48 -5.01 17.77
C ALA A 64 14.12 -5.72 16.46
N TRP A 65 13.23 -6.72 16.53
CA TRP A 65 12.75 -7.44 15.35
C TRP A 65 11.96 -6.53 14.40
N TRP A 66 11.19 -5.57 14.94
CA TRP A 66 10.39 -4.65 14.13
C TRP A 66 11.28 -3.68 13.39
N ARG A 67 12.25 -3.07 14.06
CA ARG A 67 13.22 -2.18 13.42
C ARG A 67 13.94 -2.86 12.25
N GLU A 68 14.41 -4.08 12.48
CA GLU A 68 15.10 -4.83 11.42
C GLU A 68 14.14 -5.19 10.27
N PHE A 69 12.93 -5.65 10.59
CA PHE A 69 11.91 -5.96 9.58
C PHE A 69 11.53 -4.73 8.75
N SER A 70 11.28 -3.58 9.38
CA SER A 70 10.97 -2.32 8.70
C SER A 70 12.12 -1.88 7.79
N ARG A 71 13.37 -1.98 8.26
CA ARG A 71 14.57 -1.67 7.49
C ARG A 71 14.68 -2.54 6.23
N GLN A 72 14.47 -3.84 6.36
CA GLN A 72 14.51 -4.76 5.20
C GLN A 72 13.41 -4.45 4.19
N LEU A 73 12.21 -4.09 4.65
CA LEU A 73 11.13 -3.69 3.76
C LEU A 73 11.44 -2.39 3.00
N GLU A 74 12.07 -1.42 3.66
CA GLU A 74 12.52 -0.17 3.04
C GLU A 74 13.60 -0.42 2.00
N LEU A 75 14.63 -1.20 2.33
CA LEU A 75 15.69 -1.60 1.40
C LEU A 75 15.13 -2.30 0.17
N ALA A 76 14.20 -3.24 0.34
CA ALA A 76 13.56 -3.92 -0.77
C ALA A 76 12.73 -2.97 -1.64
N ALA A 77 12.12 -1.93 -1.05
CA ALA A 77 11.39 -0.91 -1.80
C ALA A 77 12.34 -0.02 -2.61
N LEU A 78 13.42 0.44 -2.01
CA LEU A 78 14.46 1.24 -2.66
C LEU A 78 15.12 0.47 -3.82
N ALA A 79 15.43 -0.81 -3.63
CA ALA A 79 16.00 -1.65 -4.67
C ALA A 79 15.06 -1.77 -5.89
N ARG A 80 13.75 -1.94 -5.66
CA ARG A 80 12.75 -1.96 -6.75
C ARG A 80 12.66 -0.62 -7.47
N GLN A 81 12.68 0.49 -6.72
CA GLN A 81 12.66 1.84 -7.30
C GLN A 81 13.91 2.10 -8.14
N GLN A 82 15.09 1.69 -7.64
CA GLN A 82 16.35 1.82 -8.37
C GLN A 82 16.29 1.06 -9.71
N ALA A 83 15.81 -0.18 -9.70
CA ALA A 83 15.67 -0.98 -10.92
C ALA A 83 14.69 -0.33 -11.93
N GLU A 84 13.60 0.25 -11.46
CA GLU A 84 12.64 0.96 -12.33
C GLU A 84 13.24 2.22 -12.95
N LEU A 85 13.95 3.02 -12.15
CA LEU A 85 14.60 4.24 -12.62
C LEU A 85 15.71 3.92 -13.63
N GLN A 86 16.48 2.85 -13.41
CA GLN A 86 17.49 2.39 -14.37
C GLN A 86 16.87 2.01 -15.71
N ARG A 87 15.78 1.23 -15.70
CA ARG A 87 15.05 0.87 -16.93
C ARG A 87 14.53 2.09 -17.67
N THR A 88 14.00 3.07 -16.93
CA THR A 88 13.50 4.32 -17.49
C THR A 88 14.63 5.16 -18.11
N ALA A 89 15.78 5.25 -17.43
CA ALA A 89 16.94 5.98 -17.91
C ALA A 89 17.51 5.36 -19.20
N GLU A 90 17.62 4.03 -19.27
CA GLU A 90 18.07 3.30 -20.46
C GLU A 90 17.13 3.56 -21.64
N ALA A 91 15.81 3.40 -21.44
CA ALA A 91 14.82 3.63 -22.48
C ALA A 91 14.85 5.07 -23.01
N ASN A 92 15.07 6.05 -22.13
CA ASN A 92 15.21 7.46 -22.52
C ASN A 92 16.50 7.70 -23.33
N ARG A 93 17.61 7.07 -22.94
CA ARG A 93 18.88 7.14 -23.67
C ARG A 93 18.74 6.57 -25.09
N GLU A 94 18.08 5.42 -25.24
CA GLU A 94 17.84 4.82 -26.55
C GLU A 94 16.92 5.67 -27.44
N ARG A 95 15.91 6.32 -26.86
CA ARG A 95 15.03 7.25 -27.59
C ARG A 95 15.82 8.45 -28.10
N LEU A 96 16.69 9.02 -27.26
CA LEU A 96 17.55 10.14 -27.65
C LEU A 96 18.51 9.76 -28.78
N MET A 97 19.18 8.60 -28.67
CA MET A 97 20.09 8.13 -29.71
C MET A 97 19.39 7.90 -31.05
N ARG A 98 18.15 7.38 -31.02
CA ARG A 98 17.33 7.21 -32.23
C ARG A 98 16.93 8.54 -32.85
N ALA A 99 16.57 9.55 -32.04
CA ALA A 99 16.23 10.88 -32.54
C ALA A 99 17.44 11.54 -33.23
N LEU A 100 18.61 11.50 -32.58
CA LEU A 100 19.85 12.06 -33.13
C LEU A 100 20.31 11.34 -34.41
N ALA A 101 20.14 10.01 -34.48
CA ALA A 101 20.45 9.24 -35.69
C ALA A 101 19.45 9.51 -36.84
N GLY A 102 18.19 9.80 -36.52
CA GLY A 102 17.16 10.16 -37.50
C GLY A 102 17.33 11.56 -38.09
N GLU A 103 17.84 12.52 -37.31
CA GLU A 103 18.16 13.88 -37.78
C GLU A 103 19.41 13.91 -38.68
N GLY A 104 20.37 13.01 -38.47
CA GLY A 104 21.59 12.90 -39.29
C GLY A 104 21.41 12.25 -40.67
N ALA A 105 20.25 11.65 -40.96
CA ALA A 105 19.98 11.00 -42.26
C ALA A 105 19.22 11.91 -43.26
N ALA A 106 18.86 13.13 -42.84
CA ALA A 106 18.09 14.10 -43.64
C ALA A 106 18.91 15.35 -44.05
N SER A 107 20.23 15.34 -43.90
CA SER A 107 21.18 16.34 -44.43
C SER A 107 22.21 15.67 -45.32
#